data_AF-F2SVC5-F1
#
_entry.id   AF-F2SVC5-F1
#
_cell.length_a   1.000
_cell.length_b   1.000
_cell.length_c   1.000
_cell.angle_alpha   90.00
_cell.angle_beta   90.00
_cell.angle_gamma   90.00
#
_symmetry.space_group_name_H-M   'P 1'
#
loop_
_entity.id
_entity.type
_entity.pdbx_description
1 polymer ?
#
loop_
_entity_poly.entity_id
_entity_poly.type
_entity_poly.pdbx_seq_one_letter_code
_entity_poly.pdbx_strand_id
1 'polypeptide(L)'
;MEICVRYSTFFEHHSHLLLGVLEGFLSLAHHQMLKVRTRSWYLFHRLVKHLRAFVGNVAQTVVEALSDLLTINAEVPGDNSDGDDLSSEDIGGSRDTVFTSQLYLFEAIGTICSTASSVEKQVYFAQSIMNPIFMDMEKNLPAAQANDERAILQIHHDIMALGTLAKGYSDWVPGSTSPQTPPPPEVSETFGQVSEATLVALESLKNSFTIRTAARFAFSRLIGVRGSRNLPQLPRWIDGLLTPTSSKDEMALFLRLLDQVIFGFKSEIYSILDTLWTPFLQRVFSGIAEPISGTDDEIQLAELKREYLNFLLMILNNDLGSVIISSSNQSIFETVISTIEHFAKDADDFPTAKMAFLVLARMSSLWGGPDIVAPVNGTNTTQQETALPGFAQFMITRFSPLCWALPMNSSFNSKDAQAKQVLGEAAAMQKVIYSKTGPEYLQWLRTSELPGMGMGEDLINEYVSSLEQLDVKAFRQFFQVRYPSSQNLPQLRLNKKQQAFIQRLST
;
A
#
# COMPACT_ATOMS: atom_id res chain seq x y z
N MET A 1 -12.09 7.17 35.08
CA MET A 1 -11.34 6.72 33.89
C MET A 1 -11.18 7.84 32.85
N GLU A 2 -12.26 8.35 32.26
CA GLU A 2 -12.20 9.39 31.20
C GLU A 2 -11.39 10.64 31.59
N ILE A 3 -11.61 11.17 32.81
CA ILE A 3 -10.88 12.34 33.33
C ILE A 3 -9.38 12.03 33.41
N CYS A 4 -8.99 10.87 33.94
CA CYS A 4 -7.59 10.48 34.06
C CYS A 4 -6.90 10.39 32.69
N VAL A 5 -7.59 9.87 31.67
CA VAL A 5 -7.05 9.78 30.30
C VAL A 5 -6.95 11.17 29.66
N ARG A 6 -7.98 12.01 29.79
CA ARG A 6 -8.00 13.36 29.23
C ARG A 6 -6.87 14.23 29.79
N TYR A 7 -6.57 14.07 31.07
CA TYR A 7 -5.52 14.82 31.76
C TYR A 7 -4.30 13.95 32.06
N SER A 8 -3.92 13.04 31.15
CA SER A 8 -2.80 12.12 31.37
C SER A 8 -1.48 12.84 31.68
N THR A 9 -1.24 13.99 31.06
CA THR A 9 -0.05 14.83 31.27
C THR A 9 0.11 15.29 32.71
N PHE A 10 -0.97 15.35 33.50
CA PHE A 10 -0.90 15.64 34.93
C PHE A 10 -0.03 14.63 35.69
N PHE A 11 -0.06 13.36 35.29
CA PHE A 11 0.69 12.27 35.93
C PHE A 11 2.18 12.28 35.56
N GLU A 12 2.59 12.97 34.49
CA GLU A 12 4.01 13.17 34.17
C GLU A 12 4.70 14.00 35.25
N HIS A 13 3.97 14.96 35.84
CA HIS A 13 4.45 15.80 36.94
C HIS A 13 4.16 15.21 38.32
N HIS A 14 3.14 14.33 38.44
CA HIS A 14 2.69 13.73 39.70
C HIS A 14 2.72 12.20 39.64
N SER A 15 3.88 11.64 39.28
CA SER A 15 4.06 10.20 39.06
C SER A 15 3.71 9.32 40.27
N HIS A 16 3.81 9.85 41.49
CA HIS A 16 3.42 9.15 42.72
C HIS A 16 1.93 8.77 42.77
N LEU A 17 1.05 9.50 42.07
CA LEU A 17 -0.39 9.20 42.01
C LEU A 17 -0.73 8.13 40.95
N LEU A 18 0.21 7.82 40.05
CA LEU A 18 -0.03 6.94 38.91
C LEU A 18 -0.38 5.52 39.37
N LEU A 19 0.30 4.99 40.39
CA LEU A 19 0.07 3.63 40.89
C LEU A 19 -1.38 3.41 41.34
N GLY A 20 -1.92 4.30 42.17
CA GLY A 20 -3.31 4.20 42.62
C GLY A 20 -4.33 4.36 41.49
N VAL A 21 -4.01 5.15 40.47
CA VAL A 21 -4.85 5.25 39.26
C VAL A 21 -4.82 3.94 38.48
N LEU A 22 -3.64 3.35 38.26
CA LEU A 22 -3.50 2.08 37.56
C LEU A 22 -4.24 0.96 38.29
N GLU A 23 -4.13 0.86 39.62
CA GLU A 23 -4.91 -0.09 40.43
C GLU A 23 -6.42 0.08 40.22
N GLY A 24 -6.90 1.34 40.19
CA GLY A 24 -8.29 1.64 39.87
C GLY A 24 -8.71 1.17 38.47
N PHE A 25 -7.84 1.33 37.47
CA PHE A 25 -8.08 0.79 36.13
C PHE A 25 -8.09 -0.74 36.10
N LEU A 26 -7.17 -1.41 36.80
CA LEU A 26 -7.12 -2.87 36.91
C LEU A 26 -8.39 -3.43 37.57
N SER A 27 -8.89 -2.78 38.62
CA SER A 27 -10.17 -3.16 39.24
C SER A 27 -11.34 -3.01 38.26
N LEU A 28 -11.40 -1.90 37.51
CA LEU A 28 -12.45 -1.65 36.53
C LEU A 28 -12.35 -2.54 35.29
N ALA A 29 -11.15 -3.06 34.97
CA ALA A 29 -10.95 -4.07 33.93
C ALA A 29 -11.68 -5.39 34.24
N HIS A 30 -12.03 -5.64 35.50
CA HIS A 30 -12.81 -6.80 35.95
C HIS A 30 -14.26 -6.45 36.31
N HIS A 31 -14.73 -5.27 35.88
CA HIS A 31 -16.08 -4.83 36.22
C HIS A 31 -17.15 -5.80 35.69
N GLN A 32 -18.19 -6.05 36.50
CA GLN A 32 -19.27 -6.99 36.18
C GLN A 32 -20.11 -6.55 34.96
N MET A 33 -20.18 -5.24 34.72
CA MET A 33 -20.89 -4.67 33.57
C MET A 33 -20.00 -4.67 32.33
N LEU A 34 -20.41 -5.39 31.29
CA LEU A 34 -19.65 -5.53 30.03
C LEU A 34 -19.25 -4.17 29.43
N LYS A 35 -20.19 -3.21 29.34
CA LYS A 35 -19.93 -1.87 28.78
C LYS A 35 -18.85 -1.11 29.54
N VAL A 36 -18.82 -1.20 30.87
CA VAL A 36 -17.78 -0.56 31.70
C VAL A 36 -16.46 -1.29 31.53
N ARG A 37 -16.49 -2.62 31.48
CA ARG A 37 -15.33 -3.47 31.30
C ARG A 37 -14.62 -3.20 29.96
N THR A 38 -15.32 -3.30 28.84
CA THR A 38 -14.72 -3.05 27.51
C THR A 38 -14.23 -1.60 27.36
N ARG A 39 -14.98 -0.63 27.89
CA ARG A 39 -14.54 0.77 27.90
C ARG A 39 -13.30 0.98 28.76
N SER A 40 -13.18 0.27 29.88
CA SER A 40 -12.00 0.36 30.75
C SER A 40 -10.73 -0.13 30.05
N TRP A 41 -10.82 -1.19 29.24
CA TRP A 41 -9.68 -1.73 28.48
C TRP A 41 -9.13 -0.70 27.49
N TYR A 42 -10.02 -0.06 26.73
CA TYR A 42 -9.66 1.03 25.83
C TYR A 42 -9.03 2.23 26.54
N LEU A 43 -9.65 2.68 27.65
CA LEU A 43 -9.16 3.84 28.39
C LEU A 43 -7.83 3.55 29.10
N PHE A 44 -7.64 2.32 29.58
CA PHE A 44 -6.39 1.85 30.15
C PHE A 44 -5.27 1.88 29.10
N HIS A 45 -5.52 1.30 27.92
CA HIS A 45 -4.60 1.38 26.78
C HIS A 45 -4.20 2.81 26.44
N ARG A 46 -5.17 3.72 26.31
CA ARG A 46 -4.88 5.14 26.04
C ARG A 46 -4.01 5.78 27.10
N LEU A 47 -4.33 5.57 28.38
CA LEU A 47 -3.54 6.13 29.50
C LEU A 47 -2.11 5.62 29.46
N VAL A 48 -1.93 4.31 29.33
CA VAL A 48 -0.64 3.62 29.28
C VAL A 48 0.20 4.11 28.10
N LYS A 49 -0.40 4.27 26.93
CA LYS A 49 0.29 4.75 25.73
C LYS A 49 0.86 6.15 25.91
N HIS A 50 0.10 7.06 26.54
CA HIS A 50 0.59 8.40 26.87
C HIS A 50 1.69 8.38 27.95
N LEU A 51 1.60 7.48 28.92
CA LEU A 51 2.50 7.41 30.07
C LEU A 51 3.56 6.31 29.94
N ARG A 52 3.89 5.90 28.69
CA ARG A 52 4.78 4.77 28.38
C ARG A 52 6.09 4.82 29.18
N ALA A 53 6.72 5.99 29.31
CA ALA A 53 7.98 6.15 30.03
C ALA A 53 7.90 5.92 31.56
N PHE A 54 6.71 5.92 32.15
CA PHE A 54 6.49 5.90 33.60
C PHE A 54 5.92 4.57 34.13
N VAL A 55 5.62 3.61 33.26
CA VAL A 55 4.90 2.37 33.62
C VAL A 55 5.77 1.11 33.62
N GLY A 56 7.07 1.20 33.33
CA GLY A 56 7.95 0.03 33.23
C GLY A 56 8.13 -0.77 34.53
N ASN A 57 7.98 -0.13 35.68
CA ASN A 57 8.13 -0.76 37.00
C ASN A 57 6.91 -1.59 37.44
N VAL A 58 5.74 -1.40 36.82
CA VAL A 58 4.50 -2.13 37.16
C VAL A 58 4.22 -3.32 36.25
N ALA A 59 5.13 -3.63 35.31
CA ALA A 59 4.91 -4.66 34.29
C ALA A 59 4.48 -6.00 34.88
N GLN A 60 5.17 -6.48 35.92
CA GLN A 60 4.84 -7.75 36.56
C GLN A 60 3.42 -7.75 37.15
N THR A 61 3.09 -6.74 37.96
CA THR A 61 1.79 -6.61 38.63
C THR A 61 0.65 -6.51 37.62
N VAL A 62 0.85 -5.78 36.52
CA VAL A 62 -0.18 -5.63 35.48
C VAL A 62 -0.38 -6.94 34.71
N VAL A 63 0.69 -7.64 34.34
CA VAL A 63 0.60 -8.93 33.65
C VAL A 63 -0.12 -9.96 34.52
N GLU A 64 0.24 -10.06 35.79
CA GLU A 64 -0.41 -10.97 36.75
C GLU A 64 -1.90 -10.60 36.95
N ALA A 65 -2.21 -9.31 37.08
CA ALA A 65 -3.57 -8.84 37.33
C ALA A 65 -4.51 -8.96 36.13
N LEU A 66 -3.99 -9.02 34.89
CA LEU A 66 -4.80 -9.11 33.68
C LEU A 66 -4.74 -10.49 33.02
N SER A 67 -3.97 -11.44 33.55
CA SER A 67 -3.69 -12.72 32.91
C SER A 67 -4.95 -13.54 32.62
N ASP A 68 -5.96 -13.49 33.48
CA ASP A 68 -7.24 -14.18 33.29
C ASP A 68 -8.05 -13.58 32.13
N LEU A 69 -7.97 -12.26 31.95
CA LEU A 69 -8.63 -11.51 30.88
C LEU A 69 -7.96 -11.67 29.51
N LEU A 70 -6.79 -12.34 29.41
CA LEU A 70 -6.11 -12.61 28.14
C LEU A 70 -6.55 -13.91 27.47
N THR A 71 -7.42 -14.69 28.11
CA THR A 71 -7.97 -15.90 27.49
C THR A 71 -8.88 -15.53 26.32
N ILE A 72 -8.53 -16.00 25.12
CA ILE A 72 -9.28 -15.73 23.88
C ILE A 72 -10.34 -16.82 23.71
N ASN A 73 -11.59 -16.44 23.51
CA ASN A 73 -12.70 -17.38 23.31
C ASN A 73 -13.56 -16.96 22.12
N ALA A 74 -13.20 -17.46 20.94
CA ALA A 74 -13.97 -17.29 19.73
C ALA A 74 -15.29 -18.08 19.78
N GLU A 75 -16.36 -17.43 19.34
CA GLU A 75 -17.68 -18.02 19.13
C GLU A 75 -18.17 -17.57 17.75
N VAL A 76 -18.74 -18.50 16.99
CA VAL A 76 -19.31 -18.20 15.67
C VAL A 76 -20.56 -17.34 15.89
N PRO A 77 -20.73 -16.21 15.18
CA PRO A 77 -21.98 -15.44 15.23
C PRO A 77 -23.16 -16.36 14.91
N GLY A 78 -24.20 -16.38 15.75
CA GLY A 78 -25.37 -17.20 15.49
C GLY A 78 -26.19 -16.69 14.29
N ASP A 79 -26.82 -17.60 13.55
CA ASP A 79 -27.70 -17.33 12.39
C ASP A 79 -28.86 -16.35 12.66
N ASN A 80 -29.17 -16.02 13.92
CA ASN A 80 -30.17 -15.01 14.27
C ASN A 80 -29.67 -13.55 14.12
N SER A 81 -28.59 -13.33 13.37
CA SER A 81 -28.10 -11.99 12.99
C SER A 81 -28.52 -11.58 11.58
N ASP A 82 -29.52 -12.25 11.00
CA ASP A 82 -30.30 -11.73 9.88
C ASP A 82 -31.20 -10.58 10.37
N GLY A 83 -30.74 -9.36 10.16
CA GLY A 83 -31.58 -8.18 10.30
C GLY A 83 -30.76 -6.91 10.41
N ASP A 84 -30.98 -6.00 9.47
CA ASP A 84 -30.62 -4.58 9.47
C ASP A 84 -31.17 -3.77 10.68
N ASP A 85 -31.40 -4.43 11.82
CA ASP A 85 -31.99 -3.93 13.06
C ASP A 85 -31.04 -4.07 14.26
N LEU A 86 -29.72 -4.14 14.03
CA LEU A 86 -28.75 -3.84 15.08
C LEU A 86 -28.80 -2.33 15.35
N SER A 87 -29.65 -1.93 16.30
CA SER A 87 -29.61 -0.59 16.87
C SER A 87 -28.17 -0.28 17.32
N SER A 88 -27.74 0.98 17.19
CA SER A 88 -26.40 1.42 17.62
C SER A 88 -26.08 1.14 19.10
N GLU A 89 -27.08 0.73 19.89
CA GLU A 89 -26.94 0.37 21.30
C GLU A 89 -26.65 -1.12 21.55
N ASP A 90 -26.95 -2.00 20.57
CA ASP A 90 -26.77 -3.46 20.63
C ASP A 90 -25.45 -3.95 20.02
N ILE A 91 -24.77 -3.09 19.23
CA ILE A 91 -23.42 -3.34 18.71
C ILE A 91 -22.42 -3.58 19.86
N GLY A 92 -22.65 -3.00 21.05
CA GLY A 92 -21.79 -3.18 22.22
C GLY A 92 -21.87 -4.55 22.93
N GLY A 93 -22.65 -5.51 22.40
CA GLY A 93 -22.89 -6.82 23.00
C GLY A 93 -22.40 -8.04 22.20
N SER A 94 -22.06 -7.89 20.91
CA SER A 94 -21.54 -9.02 20.12
C SER A 94 -20.15 -9.42 20.63
N ARG A 95 -19.87 -10.72 20.74
CA ARG A 95 -18.59 -11.22 21.25
C ARG A 95 -17.39 -10.82 20.38
N ASP A 96 -17.61 -10.57 19.10
CA ASP A 96 -16.59 -10.02 18.21
C ASP A 96 -16.19 -8.58 18.61
N THR A 97 -17.16 -7.79 19.08
CA THR A 97 -16.87 -6.44 19.64
C THR A 97 -16.16 -6.52 20.99
N VAL A 98 -16.42 -7.58 21.77
CA VAL A 98 -15.69 -7.86 23.02
C VAL A 98 -14.24 -8.24 22.69
N PHE A 99 -14.01 -9.09 21.71
CA PHE A 99 -12.66 -9.44 21.26
C PHE A 99 -11.91 -8.21 20.72
N THR A 100 -12.55 -7.42 19.86
CA THR A 100 -11.99 -6.15 19.36
C THR A 100 -11.60 -5.23 20.52
N SER A 101 -12.40 -5.18 21.58
CA SER A 101 -12.07 -4.44 22.80
C SER A 101 -10.91 -5.08 23.59
N GLN A 102 -10.84 -6.41 23.63
CA GLN A 102 -9.79 -7.18 24.31
C GLN A 102 -8.42 -6.91 23.68
N LEU A 103 -8.35 -6.64 22.38
CA LEU A 103 -7.11 -6.23 21.71
C LEU A 103 -6.45 -5.00 22.36
N TYR A 104 -7.22 -4.09 22.96
CA TYR A 104 -6.65 -2.96 23.72
C TYR A 104 -5.85 -3.43 24.94
N LEU A 105 -6.24 -4.54 25.59
CA LEU A 105 -5.44 -5.13 26.67
C LEU A 105 -4.10 -5.65 26.16
N PHE A 106 -4.09 -6.37 25.03
CA PHE A 106 -2.86 -6.86 24.41
C PHE A 106 -1.91 -5.72 24.05
N GLU A 107 -2.41 -4.63 23.45
CA GLU A 107 -1.56 -3.47 23.12
C GLU A 107 -1.06 -2.75 24.39
N ALA A 108 -1.91 -2.59 25.40
CA ALA A 108 -1.55 -1.96 26.67
C ALA A 108 -0.45 -2.74 27.41
N ILE A 109 -0.61 -4.06 27.52
CA ILE A 109 0.37 -4.93 28.15
C ILE A 109 1.67 -4.91 27.34
N GLY A 110 1.61 -5.02 26.01
CA GLY A 110 2.80 -4.89 25.16
C GLY A 110 3.53 -3.57 25.38
N THR A 111 2.79 -2.45 25.51
CA THR A 111 3.36 -1.13 25.79
C THR A 111 4.07 -1.10 27.14
N ILE A 112 3.47 -1.63 28.20
CA ILE A 112 4.06 -1.68 29.53
C ILE A 112 5.30 -2.57 29.54
N CYS A 113 5.16 -3.80 29.05
CA CYS A 113 6.23 -4.80 29.04
C CYS A 113 7.45 -4.34 28.23
N SER A 114 7.26 -3.59 27.15
CA SER A 114 8.36 -3.00 26.36
C SER A 114 9.25 -2.03 27.13
N THR A 115 8.75 -1.48 28.24
CA THR A 115 9.45 -0.51 29.09
C THR A 115 9.98 -1.13 30.37
N ALA A 116 9.90 -2.47 30.50
CA ALA A 116 10.43 -3.17 31.65
C ALA A 116 11.94 -2.90 31.82
N SER A 117 12.40 -2.96 33.07
CA SER A 117 13.71 -2.48 33.52
C SER A 117 14.92 -3.16 32.85
N SER A 118 14.76 -4.35 32.28
CA SER A 118 15.82 -5.08 31.60
C SER A 118 15.28 -5.87 30.41
N VAL A 119 16.12 -6.10 29.40
CA VAL A 119 15.75 -6.82 28.17
C VAL A 119 15.29 -8.25 28.48
N GLU A 120 15.90 -8.91 29.46
CA GLU A 120 15.53 -10.26 29.89
C GLU A 120 14.10 -10.31 30.43
N LYS A 121 13.69 -9.28 31.19
CA LYS A 121 12.30 -9.17 31.66
C LYS A 121 11.34 -8.89 30.51
N GLN A 122 11.73 -8.06 29.54
CA GLN A 122 10.91 -7.79 28.35
C GLN A 122 10.63 -9.08 27.56
N VAL A 123 11.66 -9.92 27.38
CA VAL A 123 11.56 -11.24 26.73
C VAL A 123 10.71 -12.20 27.57
N TYR A 124 10.94 -12.26 28.88
CA TYR A 124 10.18 -13.11 29.79
C TYR A 124 8.67 -12.81 29.74
N PHE A 125 8.28 -11.54 29.84
CA PHE A 125 6.87 -11.15 29.76
C PHE A 125 6.27 -11.40 28.37
N ALA A 126 7.04 -11.18 27.30
CA ALA A 126 6.59 -11.50 25.94
C ALA A 126 6.24 -13.00 25.84
N GLN A 127 7.17 -13.87 26.25
CA GLN A 127 6.99 -15.32 26.20
C GLN A 127 5.86 -15.81 27.10
N SER A 128 5.70 -15.23 28.31
CA SER A 128 4.62 -15.64 29.22
C SER A 128 3.23 -15.39 28.63
N ILE A 129 3.08 -14.36 27.79
CA ILE A 129 1.82 -14.03 27.12
C ILE A 129 1.66 -14.80 25.80
N MET A 130 2.75 -14.96 25.03
CA MET A 130 2.70 -15.61 23.72
C MET A 130 2.52 -17.13 23.81
N ASN A 131 3.16 -17.80 24.77
CA ASN A 131 3.16 -19.27 24.84
C ASN A 131 1.76 -19.88 24.98
N PRO A 132 0.86 -19.37 25.84
CA PRO A 132 -0.52 -19.86 25.90
C PRO A 132 -1.26 -19.72 24.55
N ILE A 133 -1.02 -18.63 23.82
CA ILE A 133 -1.66 -18.38 22.52
C ILE A 133 -1.10 -19.34 21.46
N PHE A 134 0.21 -19.59 21.44
CA PHE A 134 0.80 -20.59 20.54
C PHE A 134 0.24 -21.99 20.78
N MET A 135 0.08 -22.39 22.04
CA MET A 135 -0.53 -23.67 22.39
C MET A 135 -2.01 -23.74 21.93
N ASP A 136 -2.75 -22.64 22.01
CA ASP A 136 -4.13 -22.59 21.54
C ASP A 136 -4.22 -22.66 20.00
N MET A 137 -3.33 -21.96 19.28
CA MET A 137 -3.23 -22.08 17.82
C MET A 137 -2.93 -23.52 17.39
N GLU A 138 -1.92 -24.16 18.00
CA GLU A 138 -1.53 -25.54 17.69
C GLU A 138 -2.68 -26.52 17.94
N LYS A 139 -3.42 -26.34 19.04
CA LYS A 139 -4.58 -27.15 19.40
C LYS A 139 -5.74 -27.01 18.40
N ASN A 140 -6.01 -25.81 17.91
CA ASN A 140 -7.14 -25.53 17.01
C ASN A 140 -6.81 -25.78 15.53
N LEU A 141 -5.53 -25.85 15.16
CA LEU A 141 -5.09 -26.01 13.77
C LEU A 141 -5.68 -27.24 13.05
N PRO A 142 -5.72 -28.46 13.63
CA PRO A 142 -6.30 -29.61 12.96
C PRO A 142 -7.81 -29.47 12.68
N ALA A 143 -8.56 -28.88 13.62
CA ALA A 143 -9.99 -28.65 13.44
C ALA A 143 -10.24 -27.56 12.37
N ALA A 144 -9.42 -26.50 12.36
CA ALA A 144 -9.50 -25.47 11.33
C ALA A 144 -9.20 -26.01 9.93
N GLN A 145 -8.24 -26.93 9.80
CA GLN A 145 -7.96 -27.63 8.53
C GLN A 145 -9.15 -28.50 8.06
N ALA A 146 -9.97 -29.00 9.00
CA ALA A 146 -11.22 -29.68 8.71
C ALA A 146 -12.39 -28.72 8.40
N ASN A 147 -12.11 -27.42 8.21
CA ASN A 147 -13.07 -26.33 8.00
C ASN A 147 -14.05 -26.10 9.17
N ASP A 148 -13.62 -26.36 10.41
CA ASP A 148 -14.35 -25.89 11.59
C ASP A 148 -14.24 -24.36 11.69
N GLU A 149 -15.37 -23.67 11.48
CA GLU A 149 -15.46 -22.21 11.50
C GLU A 149 -15.03 -21.60 12.84
N ARG A 150 -15.35 -22.26 13.96
CA ARG A 150 -14.95 -21.79 15.29
C ARG A 150 -13.44 -21.86 15.44
N ALA A 151 -12.84 -22.97 15.01
CA ALA A 151 -11.39 -23.16 15.08
C ALA A 151 -10.65 -22.15 14.17
N ILE A 152 -11.17 -21.88 12.97
CA ILE A 152 -10.65 -20.83 12.09
C ILE A 152 -10.73 -19.45 12.77
N LEU A 153 -11.86 -19.13 13.39
CA LEU A 153 -12.06 -17.85 14.07
C LEU A 153 -11.16 -17.73 15.33
N GLN A 154 -10.92 -18.81 16.05
CA GLN A 154 -9.99 -18.85 17.18
C GLN A 154 -8.56 -18.51 16.72
N ILE A 155 -8.06 -19.20 15.70
CA ILE A 155 -6.72 -18.93 15.13
C ILE A 155 -6.63 -17.49 14.61
N HIS A 156 -7.71 -16.98 13.99
CA HIS A 156 -7.78 -15.58 13.59
C HIS A 156 -7.59 -14.63 14.79
N HIS A 157 -8.32 -14.84 15.88
CA HIS A 157 -8.20 -14.02 17.08
C HIS A 157 -6.81 -14.13 17.73
N ASP A 158 -6.23 -15.32 17.75
CA ASP A 158 -4.87 -15.54 18.25
C ASP A 158 -3.83 -14.73 17.46
N ILE A 159 -3.88 -14.78 16.12
CA ILE A 159 -2.99 -14.00 15.25
C ILE A 159 -3.19 -12.50 15.47
N MET A 160 -4.45 -12.04 15.60
CA MET A 160 -4.78 -10.64 15.87
C MET A 160 -4.23 -10.17 17.23
N ALA A 161 -4.34 -11.00 18.27
CA ALA A 161 -3.80 -10.72 19.60
C ALA A 161 -2.26 -10.64 19.59
N LEU A 162 -1.59 -11.62 18.97
CA LEU A 162 -0.13 -11.63 18.84
C LEU A 162 0.39 -10.43 18.03
N GLY A 163 -0.26 -10.11 16.91
CA GLY A 163 0.08 -8.91 16.13
C GLY A 163 -0.10 -7.62 16.93
N THR A 164 -1.18 -7.53 17.71
CA THR A 164 -1.47 -6.36 18.56
C THR A 164 -0.48 -6.22 19.71
N LEU A 165 -0.09 -7.33 20.34
CA LEU A 165 0.99 -7.36 21.33
C LEU A 165 2.30 -6.85 20.72
N ALA A 166 2.65 -7.28 19.51
CA ALA A 166 3.83 -6.79 18.78
C ALA A 166 3.78 -5.28 18.58
N LYS A 167 2.61 -4.73 18.22
CA LYS A 167 2.43 -3.28 18.09
C LYS A 167 2.65 -2.54 19.40
N GLY A 168 2.23 -3.11 20.54
CA GLY A 168 2.52 -2.53 21.85
C GLY A 168 4.03 -2.47 22.14
N TYR A 169 4.77 -3.50 21.74
CA TYR A 169 6.22 -3.56 21.95
C TYR A 169 7.02 -2.53 21.16
N SER A 170 6.52 -2.08 20.01
CA SER A 170 7.21 -1.10 19.18
C SER A 170 6.27 -0.15 18.43
N ASP A 171 6.53 1.15 18.60
CA ASP A 171 5.95 2.18 17.75
C ASP A 171 6.82 2.52 16.53
N TRP A 172 8.00 1.90 16.42
CA TRP A 172 8.92 2.12 15.31
C TRP A 172 8.30 1.68 13.99
N VAL A 173 8.53 2.48 12.95
CA VAL A 173 8.11 2.21 11.58
C VAL A 173 9.32 2.36 10.66
N PRO A 174 9.57 1.40 9.75
CA PRO A 174 10.63 1.52 8.75
C PRO A 174 10.54 2.84 7.96
N GLY A 175 11.69 3.45 7.68
CA GLY A 175 11.76 4.69 6.91
C GLY A 175 11.28 5.95 7.66
N SER A 176 10.85 5.84 8.93
CA SER A 176 10.50 6.99 9.75
C SER A 176 11.74 7.81 10.12
N THR A 177 11.61 9.13 10.09
CA THR A 177 12.64 10.09 10.57
C THR A 177 12.59 10.32 12.08
N SER A 178 11.68 9.63 12.79
CA SER A 178 11.54 9.70 14.24
C SER A 178 12.78 9.13 14.94
N PRO A 179 13.21 9.68 16.10
CA PRO A 179 14.34 9.16 16.88
C PRO A 179 14.07 7.80 17.55
N GLN A 180 12.92 7.18 17.32
CA GLN A 180 12.62 5.86 17.83
C GLN A 180 13.55 4.83 17.20
N THR A 181 14.14 3.96 18.02
CA THR A 181 14.97 2.85 17.58
C THR A 181 14.13 1.56 17.55
N PRO A 182 14.47 0.61 16.67
CA PRO A 182 13.87 -0.72 16.73
C PRO A 182 14.15 -1.39 18.09
N PRO A 183 13.30 -2.33 18.53
CA PRO A 183 13.51 -3.07 19.76
C PRO A 183 14.85 -3.82 19.81
N PRO A 184 15.38 -4.13 21.01
CA PRO A 184 16.59 -4.94 21.17
C PRO A 184 16.53 -6.27 20.41
N PRO A 185 17.68 -6.78 19.90
CA PRO A 185 17.77 -8.04 19.17
C PRO A 185 17.04 -9.22 19.80
N GLU A 186 17.12 -9.37 21.11
CA GLU A 186 16.56 -10.47 21.89
C GLU A 186 15.02 -10.43 21.92
N VAL A 187 14.46 -9.24 22.07
CA VAL A 187 13.01 -8.99 21.97
C VAL A 187 12.55 -9.23 20.55
N SER A 188 13.30 -8.69 19.58
CA SER A 188 13.03 -8.85 18.15
C SER A 188 13.01 -10.32 17.71
N GLU A 189 13.89 -11.15 18.27
CA GLU A 189 13.95 -12.59 18.00
C GLU A 189 12.77 -13.34 18.61
N THR A 190 12.31 -12.95 19.79
CA THR A 190 11.12 -13.53 20.43
C THR A 190 9.88 -13.38 19.53
N PHE A 191 9.70 -12.21 18.91
CA PHE A 191 8.63 -11.98 17.94
C PHE A 191 8.83 -12.71 16.60
N GLY A 192 10.00 -13.31 16.37
CA GLY A 192 10.22 -14.22 15.24
C GLY A 192 9.36 -15.48 15.32
N GLN A 193 9.08 -15.95 16.54
CA GLN A 193 8.16 -17.06 16.78
C GLN A 193 6.73 -16.72 16.36
N VAL A 194 6.31 -15.46 16.59
CA VAL A 194 4.99 -14.97 16.13
C VAL A 194 4.91 -14.95 14.61
N SER A 195 5.98 -14.47 13.94
CA SER A 195 6.08 -14.49 12.48
C SER A 195 5.94 -15.92 11.94
N GLU A 196 6.66 -16.88 12.53
CA GLU A 196 6.62 -18.27 12.08
C GLU A 196 5.27 -18.94 12.36
N ALA A 197 4.69 -18.78 13.55
CA ALA A 197 3.39 -19.34 13.88
C ALA A 197 2.29 -18.80 12.95
N THR A 198 2.33 -17.50 12.63
CA THR A 198 1.39 -16.89 11.68
C THR A 198 1.57 -17.44 10.27
N LEU A 199 2.81 -17.62 9.81
CA LEU A 199 3.11 -18.22 8.50
C LEU A 199 2.62 -19.67 8.42
N VAL A 200 2.84 -20.48 9.47
CA VAL A 200 2.34 -21.86 9.52
C VAL A 200 0.81 -21.91 9.42
N ALA A 201 0.11 -21.03 10.15
CA ALA A 201 -1.34 -20.93 10.06
C ALA A 201 -1.81 -20.49 8.67
N LEU A 202 -1.15 -19.47 8.09
CA LEU A 202 -1.43 -18.97 6.74
C LEU A 202 -1.20 -20.03 5.67
N GLU A 203 -0.10 -20.77 5.75
CA GLU A 203 0.26 -21.85 4.82
C GLU A 203 -0.68 -23.05 4.92
N SER A 204 -1.19 -23.33 6.13
CA SER A 204 -2.14 -24.41 6.40
C SER A 204 -3.57 -24.05 5.99
N LEU A 205 -3.94 -22.77 6.05
CA LEU A 205 -5.31 -22.28 5.87
C LEU A 205 -5.40 -21.25 4.73
N LYS A 206 -4.61 -21.43 3.66
CA LYS A 206 -4.46 -20.50 2.51
C LYS A 206 -5.79 -20.03 1.90
N ASN A 207 -6.81 -20.86 1.94
CA ASN A 207 -8.12 -20.54 1.36
C ASN A 207 -8.98 -19.63 2.25
N SER A 208 -8.68 -19.53 3.54
CA SER A 208 -9.47 -18.72 4.48
C SER A 208 -9.15 -17.23 4.34
N PHE A 209 -10.15 -16.46 3.87
CA PHE A 209 -10.11 -14.99 3.85
C PHE A 209 -9.82 -14.40 5.24
N THR A 210 -10.44 -14.97 6.27
CA THR A 210 -10.29 -14.55 7.67
C THR A 210 -8.84 -14.67 8.12
N ILE A 211 -8.19 -15.80 7.84
CA ILE A 211 -6.78 -16.01 8.21
C ILE A 211 -5.85 -15.10 7.40
N ARG A 212 -6.06 -14.91 6.10
CA ARG A 212 -5.26 -13.98 5.29
C ARG A 212 -5.36 -12.55 5.82
N THR A 213 -6.55 -12.13 6.25
CA THR A 213 -6.78 -10.81 6.86
C THR A 213 -6.00 -10.64 8.16
N ALA A 214 -6.07 -11.60 9.09
CA ALA A 214 -5.28 -11.57 10.32
C ALA A 214 -3.77 -11.65 10.07
N ALA A 215 -3.35 -12.47 9.11
CA ALA A 215 -1.94 -12.61 8.74
C ALA A 215 -1.37 -11.29 8.19
N ARG A 216 -2.09 -10.60 7.30
CA ARG A 216 -1.72 -9.25 6.81
C ARG A 216 -1.65 -8.23 7.95
N PHE A 217 -2.63 -8.27 8.85
CA PHE A 217 -2.67 -7.42 10.05
C PHE A 217 -1.44 -7.65 10.94
N ALA A 218 -1.09 -8.90 11.22
CA ALA A 218 0.06 -9.26 12.05
C ALA A 218 1.38 -8.90 11.35
N PHE A 219 1.52 -9.21 10.06
CA PHE A 219 2.73 -8.91 9.28
C PHE A 219 3.09 -7.42 9.33
N SER A 220 2.12 -6.52 9.11
CA SER A 220 2.33 -5.07 9.20
C SER A 220 2.88 -4.60 10.55
N ARG A 221 2.49 -5.26 11.65
CA ARG A 221 2.91 -4.91 13.02
C ARG A 221 4.25 -5.56 13.38
N LEU A 222 4.49 -6.78 12.92
CA LEU A 222 5.75 -7.49 13.09
C LEU A 222 6.90 -6.77 12.39
N ILE A 223 6.66 -6.11 11.27
CA ILE A 223 7.65 -5.23 10.62
C ILE A 223 8.16 -4.15 11.57
N GLY A 224 7.29 -3.56 12.40
CA GLY A 224 7.67 -2.54 13.38
C GLY A 224 8.53 -3.03 14.54
N VAL A 225 8.56 -4.35 14.79
CA VAL A 225 9.37 -4.97 15.85
C VAL A 225 10.62 -5.64 15.31
N ARG A 226 10.52 -6.29 14.15
CA ARG A 226 11.60 -7.10 13.56
C ARG A 226 12.42 -6.38 12.50
N GLY A 227 11.90 -5.29 11.93
CA GLY A 227 12.58 -4.55 10.88
C GLY A 227 13.03 -5.45 9.74
N SER A 228 14.29 -5.32 9.34
CA SER A 228 14.86 -6.04 8.19
C SER A 228 14.98 -7.56 8.42
N ARG A 229 14.86 -8.05 9.66
CA ARG A 229 14.87 -9.49 9.98
C ARG A 229 13.66 -10.24 9.44
N ASN A 230 12.59 -9.53 9.05
CA ASN A 230 11.44 -10.14 8.37
C ASN A 230 11.66 -10.33 6.86
N LEU A 231 12.62 -9.65 6.25
CA LEU A 231 12.81 -9.69 4.79
C LEU A 231 13.07 -11.11 4.25
N PRO A 232 13.87 -11.97 4.89
CA PRO A 232 14.05 -13.35 4.42
C PRO A 232 12.75 -14.18 4.38
N GLN A 233 11.76 -13.83 5.20
CA GLN A 233 10.45 -14.51 5.23
C GLN A 233 9.44 -13.89 4.25
N LEU A 234 9.72 -12.72 3.66
CA LEU A 234 8.81 -12.00 2.76
C LEU A 234 8.28 -12.87 1.60
N PRO A 235 9.08 -13.76 0.96
CA PRO A 235 8.54 -14.67 -0.06
C PRO A 235 7.37 -15.55 0.43
N ARG A 236 7.45 -16.07 1.67
CA ARG A 236 6.40 -16.91 2.25
C ARG A 236 5.13 -16.09 2.54
N TRP A 237 5.30 -14.85 3.00
CA TRP A 237 4.19 -13.92 3.19
C TRP A 237 3.47 -13.61 1.88
N ILE A 238 4.22 -13.34 0.80
CA ILE A 238 3.64 -13.07 -0.53
C ILE A 238 2.86 -14.29 -1.02
N ASP A 239 3.43 -15.50 -0.95
CA ASP A 239 2.76 -16.74 -1.41
C ASP A 239 1.47 -17.03 -0.61
N GLY A 240 1.50 -16.83 0.71
CA GLY A 240 0.34 -17.08 1.57
C GLY A 240 -0.76 -16.01 1.49
N LEU A 241 -0.39 -14.74 1.25
CA LEU A 241 -1.34 -13.62 1.18
C LEU A 241 -1.92 -13.39 -0.22
N LEU A 242 -1.22 -13.81 -1.28
CA LEU A 242 -1.67 -13.69 -2.66
C LEU A 242 -1.97 -15.04 -3.31
N THR A 243 -2.95 -15.72 -2.74
CA THR A 243 -3.44 -17.00 -3.27
C THR A 243 -4.30 -16.80 -4.53
N PRO A 244 -4.52 -17.84 -5.35
CA PRO A 244 -5.49 -17.82 -6.46
C PRO A 244 -6.93 -17.46 -6.07
N THR A 245 -7.26 -17.56 -4.78
CA THR A 245 -8.58 -17.24 -4.21
C THR A 245 -8.65 -15.85 -3.58
N SER A 246 -7.57 -15.08 -3.62
CA SER A 246 -7.56 -13.70 -3.10
C SER A 246 -8.43 -12.78 -3.96
N SER A 247 -9.25 -11.96 -3.30
CA SER A 247 -10.10 -10.93 -3.91
C SER A 247 -9.30 -9.71 -4.39
N LYS A 248 -9.93 -8.85 -5.20
CA LYS A 248 -9.32 -7.60 -5.69
C LYS A 248 -8.95 -6.65 -4.54
N ASP A 249 -9.82 -6.55 -3.53
CA ASP A 249 -9.56 -5.76 -2.32
C ASP A 249 -8.35 -6.28 -1.52
N GLU A 250 -8.25 -7.60 -1.32
CA GLU A 250 -7.09 -8.20 -0.64
C GLU A 250 -5.77 -7.89 -1.36
N MET A 251 -5.77 -7.97 -2.69
CA MET A 251 -4.61 -7.62 -3.50
C MET A 251 -4.22 -6.15 -3.35
N ALA A 252 -5.20 -5.25 -3.39
CA ALA A 252 -4.98 -3.81 -3.24
C ALA A 252 -4.43 -3.46 -1.84
N LEU A 253 -5.01 -4.05 -0.79
CA LEU A 253 -4.54 -3.89 0.59
C LEU A 253 -3.13 -4.44 0.79
N PHE A 254 -2.77 -5.51 0.08
CA PHE A 254 -1.42 -6.06 0.14
C PHE A 254 -0.40 -5.22 -0.63
N LEU A 255 -0.75 -4.69 -1.81
CA LEU A 255 0.09 -3.73 -2.55
C LEU A 255 0.45 -2.52 -1.67
N ARG A 256 -0.53 -1.95 -0.96
CA ARG A 256 -0.32 -0.85 -0.02
C ARG A 256 0.64 -1.21 1.12
N LEU A 257 0.60 -2.46 1.60
CA LEU A 257 1.52 -2.94 2.61
C LEU A 257 2.95 -3.09 2.04
N LEU A 258 3.08 -3.59 0.81
CA LEU A 258 4.38 -3.65 0.14
C LEU A 258 4.96 -2.27 -0.13
N ASP A 259 4.16 -1.26 -0.42
CA ASP A 259 4.62 0.13 -0.53
C ASP A 259 5.31 0.61 0.76
N GLN A 260 4.73 0.28 1.92
CA GLN A 260 5.33 0.60 3.22
C GLN A 260 6.66 -0.14 3.43
N VAL A 261 6.75 -1.40 3.01
CA VAL A 261 7.99 -2.19 3.07
C VAL A 261 9.06 -1.61 2.13
N ILE A 262 8.69 -1.25 0.90
CA ILE A 262 9.58 -0.62 -0.09
C ILE A 262 10.12 0.71 0.44
N PHE A 263 9.25 1.59 0.91
CA PHE A 263 9.67 2.88 1.47
C PHE A 263 10.58 2.69 2.69
N GLY A 264 10.27 1.68 3.51
CA GLY A 264 10.95 1.35 4.73
C GLY A 264 12.38 0.84 4.58
N PHE A 265 12.58 -0.09 3.66
CA PHE A 265 13.82 -0.85 3.49
C PHE A 265 14.59 -0.52 2.20
N LYS A 266 13.96 0.19 1.25
CA LYS A 266 14.57 0.71 0.03
C LYS A 266 15.34 -0.36 -0.75
N SER A 267 16.63 -0.18 -0.98
CA SER A 267 17.46 -1.12 -1.76
C SER A 267 17.68 -2.49 -1.08
N GLU A 268 17.43 -2.63 0.23
CA GLU A 268 17.62 -3.89 0.95
C GLU A 268 16.68 -5.01 0.44
N ILE A 269 15.52 -4.66 -0.12
CA ILE A 269 14.54 -5.62 -0.64
C ILE A 269 14.73 -5.97 -2.12
N TYR A 270 15.75 -5.40 -2.78
CA TYR A 270 15.96 -5.55 -4.21
C TYR A 270 15.98 -7.03 -4.65
N SER A 271 16.77 -7.87 -4.00
CA SER A 271 16.94 -9.28 -4.39
C SER A 271 15.64 -10.09 -4.27
N ILE A 272 14.83 -9.77 -3.27
CA ILE A 272 13.55 -10.43 -3.03
C ILE A 272 12.54 -10.00 -4.09
N LEU A 273 12.45 -8.69 -4.36
CA LEU A 273 11.59 -8.17 -5.42
C LEU A 273 11.99 -8.72 -6.79
N ASP A 274 13.28 -8.75 -7.11
CA ASP A 274 13.77 -9.25 -8.40
C ASP A 274 13.36 -10.72 -8.65
N THR A 275 13.34 -11.53 -7.59
CA THR A 275 12.95 -12.94 -7.67
C THR A 275 11.43 -13.12 -7.79
N LEU A 276 10.65 -12.29 -7.09
CA LEU A 276 9.19 -12.47 -6.96
C LEU A 276 8.36 -11.59 -7.90
N TRP A 277 8.98 -10.63 -8.58
CA TRP A 277 8.31 -9.64 -9.42
C TRP A 277 7.35 -10.24 -10.43
N THR A 278 7.85 -11.18 -11.24
CA THR A 278 7.07 -11.80 -12.31
C THR A 278 5.85 -12.57 -11.78
N PRO A 279 5.99 -13.56 -10.87
CA PRO A 279 4.82 -14.29 -10.35
C PRO A 279 3.85 -13.39 -9.58
N PHE A 280 4.37 -12.39 -8.87
CA PHE A 280 3.55 -11.40 -8.16
C PHE A 280 2.67 -10.59 -9.12
N LEU A 281 3.26 -10.01 -10.18
CA LEU A 281 2.51 -9.20 -11.13
C LEU A 281 1.53 -10.03 -11.98
N GLN A 282 1.88 -11.27 -12.31
CA GLN A 282 0.93 -12.17 -12.98
C GLN A 282 -0.35 -12.35 -12.17
N ARG A 283 -0.23 -12.42 -10.84
CA ARG A 283 -1.40 -12.50 -9.95
C ARG A 283 -2.22 -11.21 -9.96
N VAL A 284 -1.57 -10.06 -9.88
CA VAL A 284 -2.23 -8.75 -9.96
C VAL A 284 -2.94 -8.57 -11.31
N PHE A 285 -2.31 -8.94 -12.42
CA PHE A 285 -2.92 -8.88 -13.75
C PHE A 285 -4.12 -9.80 -13.88
N SER A 286 -4.07 -10.99 -13.28
CA SER A 286 -5.25 -11.86 -13.20
C SER A 286 -6.42 -11.18 -12.50
N GLY A 287 -6.18 -10.47 -11.38
CA GLY A 287 -7.23 -9.74 -10.67
C GLY A 287 -7.75 -8.52 -11.45
N ILE A 288 -6.88 -7.83 -12.20
CA ILE A 288 -7.27 -6.70 -13.06
C ILE A 288 -8.09 -7.16 -14.27
N ALA A 289 -7.80 -8.34 -14.82
CA ALA A 289 -8.46 -8.88 -16.01
C ALA A 289 -9.81 -9.55 -15.71
N GLU A 290 -10.16 -9.75 -14.43
CA GLU A 290 -11.45 -10.33 -14.05
C GLU A 290 -12.61 -9.42 -14.47
N PRO A 291 -13.68 -9.98 -15.08
CA PRO A 291 -14.84 -9.20 -15.49
C PRO A 291 -15.58 -8.64 -14.26
N ILE A 292 -16.16 -7.46 -14.43
CA ILE A 292 -16.97 -6.79 -13.41
C ILE A 292 -18.35 -7.46 -13.37
N SER A 293 -18.75 -7.98 -12.20
CA SER A 293 -20.07 -8.60 -11.99
C SER A 293 -21.07 -7.70 -11.24
N GLY A 294 -20.63 -6.54 -10.74
CA GLY A 294 -21.44 -5.60 -9.97
C GLY A 294 -20.71 -4.31 -9.59
N THR A 295 -21.42 -3.38 -8.95
CA THR A 295 -20.87 -2.07 -8.55
C THR A 295 -19.74 -2.18 -7.52
N ASP A 296 -19.83 -3.13 -6.58
CA ASP A 296 -18.75 -3.33 -5.59
C ASP A 296 -17.46 -3.84 -6.27
N ASP A 297 -17.59 -4.76 -7.23
CA ASP A 297 -16.45 -5.24 -8.02
C ASP A 297 -15.81 -4.11 -8.83
N GLU A 298 -16.61 -3.19 -9.36
CA GLU A 298 -16.13 -2.02 -10.11
C GLU A 298 -15.28 -1.11 -9.20
N ILE A 299 -15.74 -0.85 -7.98
CA ILE A 299 -15.00 -0.05 -6.98
C ILE A 299 -13.69 -0.76 -6.60
N GLN A 300 -13.74 -2.06 -6.30
CA GLN A 300 -12.55 -2.83 -5.93
C GLN A 300 -11.55 -2.93 -7.08
N LEU A 301 -12.02 -3.07 -8.32
CA LEU A 301 -11.15 -3.07 -9.49
C LEU A 301 -10.47 -1.71 -9.70
N ALA A 302 -11.22 -0.61 -9.56
CA ALA A 302 -10.65 0.74 -9.63
C ALA A 302 -9.59 0.96 -8.54
N GLU A 303 -9.82 0.44 -7.32
CA GLU A 303 -8.83 0.45 -6.25
C GLU A 303 -7.58 -0.37 -6.59
N LEU A 304 -7.75 -1.60 -7.10
CA LEU A 304 -6.64 -2.44 -7.51
C LEU A 304 -5.79 -1.80 -8.61
N LYS A 305 -6.41 -1.21 -9.64
CA LYS A 305 -5.71 -0.48 -10.71
C LYS A 305 -4.87 0.67 -10.16
N ARG A 306 -5.45 1.46 -9.25
CA ARG A 306 -4.77 2.59 -8.57
C ARG A 306 -3.60 2.11 -7.72
N GLU A 307 -3.78 1.11 -6.86
CA GLU A 307 -2.70 0.60 -6.01
C GLU A 307 -1.59 -0.05 -6.86
N TYR A 308 -1.92 -0.70 -7.97
CA TYR A 308 -0.91 -1.22 -8.91
C TYR A 308 -0.04 -0.10 -9.50
N LEU A 309 -0.65 0.98 -10.01
CA LEU A 309 0.11 2.11 -10.54
C LEU A 309 0.91 2.85 -9.46
N ASN A 310 0.36 2.96 -8.24
CA ASN A 310 1.08 3.51 -7.09
C ASN A 310 2.31 2.67 -6.73
N PHE A 311 2.16 1.35 -6.72
CA PHE A 311 3.24 0.41 -6.46
C PHE A 311 4.38 0.55 -7.47
N LEU A 312 4.06 0.69 -8.77
CA LEU A 312 5.07 0.97 -9.78
C LEU A 312 5.81 2.29 -9.50
N LEU A 313 5.08 3.36 -9.15
CA LEU A 313 5.69 4.63 -8.77
C LEU A 313 6.59 4.49 -7.53
N MET A 314 6.18 3.71 -6.52
CA MET A 314 6.99 3.50 -5.31
C MET A 314 8.30 2.81 -5.62
N ILE A 315 8.31 1.84 -6.53
CA ILE A 315 9.53 1.18 -6.99
C ILE A 315 10.45 2.16 -7.73
N LEU A 316 9.88 2.92 -8.67
CA LEU A 316 10.65 3.88 -9.47
C LEU A 316 11.19 5.07 -8.65
N ASN A 317 10.52 5.43 -7.55
CA ASN A 317 10.92 6.54 -6.68
C ASN A 317 11.88 6.13 -5.55
N ASN A 318 12.04 4.84 -5.27
CA ASN A 318 12.95 4.32 -4.24
C ASN A 318 14.16 3.59 -4.85
N ASP A 319 14.59 3.99 -6.04
CA ASP A 319 15.78 3.44 -6.75
C ASP A 319 15.73 1.92 -7.02
N LEU A 320 14.52 1.36 -7.13
CA LEU A 320 14.29 -0.07 -7.41
C LEU A 320 13.87 -0.34 -8.85
N GLY A 321 13.93 0.67 -9.73
CA GLY A 321 13.50 0.54 -11.14
C GLY A 321 14.25 -0.53 -11.93
N SER A 322 15.47 -0.91 -11.52
CA SER A 322 16.24 -2.00 -12.13
C SER A 322 15.56 -3.38 -12.00
N VAL A 323 14.69 -3.59 -11.00
CA VAL A 323 13.89 -4.82 -10.86
C VAL A 323 13.02 -5.06 -12.09
N ILE A 324 12.43 -3.99 -12.65
CA ILE A 324 11.48 -4.06 -13.77
C ILE A 324 12.18 -4.49 -15.07
N ILE A 325 13.45 -4.11 -15.23
CA ILE A 325 14.26 -4.32 -16.45
C ILE A 325 15.31 -5.42 -16.29
N SER A 326 15.29 -6.17 -15.20
CA SER A 326 16.27 -7.23 -14.96
C SER A 326 16.12 -8.37 -15.97
N SER A 327 17.18 -9.15 -16.16
CA SER A 327 17.14 -10.32 -17.06
C SER A 327 16.10 -11.34 -16.66
N SER A 328 15.80 -11.45 -15.36
CA SER A 328 14.78 -12.34 -14.80
C SER A 328 13.36 -11.88 -15.14
N ASN A 329 13.15 -10.57 -15.25
CA ASN A 329 11.83 -9.93 -15.38
C ASN A 329 11.55 -9.38 -16.79
N GLN A 330 12.50 -9.52 -17.71
CA GLN A 330 12.36 -9.03 -19.09
C GLN A 330 11.12 -9.60 -19.81
N SER A 331 10.70 -10.83 -19.48
CA SER A 331 9.54 -11.49 -20.09
C SER A 331 8.21 -10.81 -19.76
N ILE A 332 8.09 -10.22 -18.56
CA ILE A 332 6.85 -9.54 -18.13
C ILE A 332 6.84 -8.05 -18.46
N PHE A 333 7.99 -7.48 -18.82
CA PHE A 333 8.14 -6.05 -19.15
C PHE A 333 7.12 -5.57 -20.18
N GLU A 334 6.95 -6.30 -21.28
CA GLU A 334 5.97 -5.96 -22.33
C GLU A 334 4.53 -5.96 -21.81
N THR A 335 4.20 -6.86 -20.88
CA THR A 335 2.86 -6.90 -20.26
C THR A 335 2.66 -5.70 -19.33
N VAL A 336 3.69 -5.33 -18.56
CA VAL A 336 3.66 -4.11 -17.71
C VAL A 336 3.41 -2.88 -18.57
N ILE A 337 4.19 -2.68 -19.63
CA ILE A 337 4.03 -1.53 -20.52
C ILE A 337 2.65 -1.52 -21.17
N SER A 338 2.20 -2.65 -21.72
CA SER A 338 0.88 -2.74 -22.37
C SER A 338 -0.28 -2.46 -21.41
N THR A 339 -0.14 -2.84 -20.14
CA THR A 339 -1.15 -2.54 -19.10
C THR A 339 -1.21 -1.05 -18.79
N ILE A 340 -0.06 -0.40 -18.64
CA ILE A 340 0.02 1.06 -18.42
C ILE A 340 -0.52 1.81 -19.64
N GLU A 341 -0.23 1.35 -20.86
CA GLU A 341 -0.77 1.90 -22.11
C GLU A 341 -2.29 1.80 -22.18
N HIS A 342 -2.84 0.64 -21.84
CA HIS A 342 -4.29 0.44 -21.79
C HIS A 342 -4.95 1.44 -20.83
N PHE A 343 -4.38 1.61 -19.63
CA PHE A 343 -4.86 2.57 -18.64
C PHE A 343 -4.71 4.03 -19.08
N ALA A 344 -3.61 4.40 -19.75
CA ALA A 344 -3.40 5.75 -20.25
C ALA A 344 -4.39 6.15 -21.35
N LYS A 345 -4.99 5.17 -22.04
CA LYS A 345 -5.96 5.35 -23.13
C LYS A 345 -7.43 5.32 -22.67
N ASP A 346 -7.68 4.96 -21.41
CA ASP A 346 -9.03 4.80 -20.87
C ASP A 346 -9.71 6.16 -20.66
N ALA A 347 -10.72 6.45 -21.48
CA ALA A 347 -11.46 7.71 -21.44
C ALA A 347 -12.58 7.72 -20.38
N ASP A 348 -12.87 6.57 -19.78
CA ASP A 348 -13.89 6.41 -18.75
C ASP A 348 -13.27 6.48 -17.34
N ASP A 349 -11.95 6.31 -17.21
CA ASP A 349 -11.20 6.36 -15.94
C ASP A 349 -10.01 7.34 -15.98
N PHE A 350 -10.32 8.65 -15.93
CA PHE A 350 -9.31 9.70 -15.89
C PHE A 350 -8.33 9.61 -14.70
N PRO A 351 -8.76 9.27 -13.46
CA PRO A 351 -7.83 9.08 -12.35
C PRO A 351 -6.74 8.04 -12.63
N THR A 352 -7.11 6.86 -13.16
CA THR A 352 -6.15 5.82 -13.52
C THR A 352 -5.28 6.25 -14.70
N ALA A 353 -5.86 6.87 -15.72
CA ALA A 353 -5.09 7.39 -16.86
C ALA A 353 -4.03 8.42 -16.44
N LYS A 354 -4.38 9.34 -15.52
CA LYS A 354 -3.43 10.30 -14.95
C LYS A 354 -2.25 9.60 -14.26
N MET A 355 -2.52 8.59 -13.44
CA MET A 355 -1.48 7.81 -12.77
C MET A 355 -0.60 7.04 -13.76
N ALA A 356 -1.18 6.51 -14.84
CA ALA A 356 -0.44 5.85 -15.90
C ALA A 356 0.57 6.80 -16.57
N PHE A 357 0.18 8.04 -16.90
CA PHE A 357 1.11 9.05 -17.42
C PHE A 357 2.21 9.42 -16.41
N LEU A 358 1.92 9.47 -15.11
CA LEU A 358 2.95 9.69 -14.09
C LEU A 358 3.98 8.56 -14.08
N VAL A 359 3.54 7.30 -14.17
CA VAL A 359 4.44 6.14 -14.28
C VAL A 359 5.31 6.24 -15.54
N LEU A 360 4.70 6.47 -16.70
CA LEU A 360 5.43 6.58 -17.98
C LEU A 360 6.43 7.74 -17.96
N ALA A 361 6.06 8.90 -17.42
CA ALA A 361 6.96 10.04 -17.28
C ALA A 361 8.13 9.73 -16.34
N ARG A 362 7.89 8.98 -15.25
CA ARG A 362 8.94 8.57 -14.32
C ARG A 362 9.87 7.53 -14.93
N MET A 363 9.34 6.53 -15.65
CA MET A 363 10.14 5.59 -16.44
C MET A 363 11.00 6.31 -17.49
N SER A 364 10.41 7.29 -18.19
CA SER A 364 11.10 8.14 -19.17
C SER A 364 12.24 8.93 -18.55
N SER A 365 12.00 9.47 -17.36
CA SER A 365 13.02 10.21 -16.61
C SER A 365 14.18 9.30 -16.21
N LEU A 366 13.89 8.13 -15.64
CA LEU A 366 14.89 7.23 -15.05
C LEU A 366 15.74 6.50 -16.10
N TRP A 367 15.11 6.00 -17.17
CA TRP A 367 15.77 5.16 -18.17
C TRP A 367 16.19 5.91 -19.44
N GLY A 368 15.74 7.16 -19.60
CA GLY A 368 16.06 8.01 -20.74
C GLY A 368 17.48 8.57 -20.76
N GLY A 369 18.27 8.39 -19.69
CA GLY A 369 19.62 8.93 -19.57
C GLY A 369 19.64 10.37 -19.02
N PRO A 370 20.78 11.08 -19.07
CA PRO A 370 20.86 12.45 -18.60
C PRO A 370 20.04 13.40 -19.49
N ASP A 371 19.53 14.49 -18.92
CA ASP A 371 18.89 15.54 -19.71
C ASP A 371 19.93 16.21 -20.63
N ILE A 372 19.70 16.14 -21.95
CA ILE A 372 20.57 16.76 -22.96
C ILE A 372 20.11 18.17 -23.33
N VAL A 373 18.87 18.52 -22.97
CA VAL A 373 18.33 19.88 -23.08
C VAL A 373 18.29 20.51 -21.69
N ALA A 374 18.95 21.66 -21.52
CA ALA A 374 18.93 22.38 -20.25
C ALA A 374 17.51 22.91 -19.95
N PRO A 375 17.01 22.76 -18.71
CA PRO A 375 15.72 23.32 -18.33
C PRO A 375 15.76 24.85 -18.42
N VAL A 376 14.77 25.45 -19.10
CA VAL A 376 14.68 26.90 -19.39
C VAL A 376 14.79 27.78 -18.13
N ASN A 377 14.45 27.26 -16.94
CA ASN A 377 14.52 27.95 -15.64
C ASN A 377 15.02 27.06 -14.47
N GLY A 378 15.76 25.98 -14.74
CA GLY A 378 16.14 25.00 -13.71
C GLY A 378 17.65 24.82 -13.52
N THR A 379 18.07 24.38 -12.34
CA THR A 379 19.43 23.86 -12.11
C THR A 379 19.52 22.43 -12.63
N ASN A 380 20.55 22.10 -13.42
CA ASN A 380 20.80 20.74 -13.89
C ASN A 380 20.91 19.77 -12.70
N THR A 381 19.95 18.85 -12.55
CA THR A 381 20.10 17.72 -11.63
C THR A 381 21.02 16.70 -12.29
N THR A 382 22.33 16.83 -12.06
CA THR A 382 23.32 15.82 -12.41
C THR A 382 23.16 14.60 -11.48
N GLN A 383 22.14 13.79 -11.71
CA GLN A 383 22.17 12.39 -11.32
C GLN A 383 22.76 11.62 -12.51
N GLN A 384 23.81 10.82 -12.26
CA GLN A 384 24.43 9.96 -13.26
C GLN A 384 23.46 8.82 -13.62
N GLU A 385 22.42 9.12 -14.39
CA GLU A 385 21.49 8.12 -14.92
C GLU A 385 22.11 7.54 -16.20
N THR A 386 22.55 6.28 -16.14
CA THR A 386 22.98 5.53 -17.32
C THR A 386 21.77 5.27 -18.22
N ALA A 387 21.80 5.79 -19.45
CA ALA A 387 20.72 5.58 -20.41
C ALA A 387 20.56 4.09 -20.72
N LEU A 388 19.31 3.60 -20.73
CA LEU A 388 19.02 2.24 -21.20
C LEU A 388 19.15 2.20 -22.73
N PRO A 389 19.97 1.31 -23.32
CA PRO A 389 20.16 1.27 -24.77
C PRO A 389 18.85 1.09 -25.53
N GLY A 390 18.59 1.95 -26.52
CA GLY A 390 17.37 1.91 -27.34
C GLY A 390 16.12 2.52 -26.69
N PHE A 391 16.17 2.88 -25.40
CA PHE A 391 15.01 3.42 -24.69
C PHE A 391 14.61 4.83 -25.19
N ALA A 392 15.56 5.64 -25.66
CA ALA A 392 15.28 6.91 -26.32
C ALA A 392 14.30 6.75 -27.51
N GLN A 393 14.60 5.83 -28.42
CA GLN A 393 13.74 5.52 -29.56
C GLN A 393 12.41 4.90 -29.12
N PHE A 394 12.43 4.08 -28.08
CA PHE A 394 11.23 3.48 -27.49
C PHE A 394 10.26 4.55 -26.97
N MET A 395 10.76 5.55 -26.23
CA MET A 395 9.95 6.67 -25.76
C MET A 395 9.32 7.46 -26.92
N ILE A 396 10.11 7.78 -27.95
CA ILE A 396 9.65 8.54 -29.12
C ILE A 396 8.56 7.77 -29.87
N THR A 397 8.75 6.47 -30.09
CA THR A 397 7.84 5.68 -30.96
C THR A 397 6.64 5.09 -30.24
N ARG A 398 6.73 4.88 -28.93
CA ARG A 398 5.70 4.18 -28.16
C ARG A 398 5.01 5.06 -27.13
N PHE A 399 5.75 5.89 -26.39
CA PHE A 399 5.15 6.74 -25.36
C PHE A 399 4.58 8.04 -25.92
N SER A 400 5.29 8.73 -26.83
CA SER A 400 4.78 9.97 -27.42
C SER A 400 3.38 9.84 -28.04
N PRO A 401 3.08 8.77 -28.81
CA PRO A 401 1.74 8.59 -29.38
C PRO A 401 0.60 8.53 -28.34
N LEU A 402 0.88 8.07 -27.11
CA LEU A 402 -0.13 7.93 -26.06
C LEU A 402 -0.68 9.28 -25.60
N CYS A 403 0.12 10.36 -25.68
CA CYS A 403 -0.31 11.72 -25.32
C CYS A 403 -1.53 12.20 -26.13
N TRP A 404 -1.79 11.55 -27.27
CA TRP A 404 -2.86 11.91 -28.20
C TRP A 404 -4.03 10.95 -28.14
N ALA A 405 -3.87 9.77 -27.56
CA ALA A 405 -4.88 8.71 -27.62
C ALA A 405 -6.21 9.14 -26.96
N LEU A 406 -6.14 9.77 -25.79
CA LEU A 406 -7.32 10.30 -25.10
C LEU A 406 -7.97 11.46 -25.87
N PRO A 407 -7.26 12.55 -26.23
CA PRO A 407 -7.85 13.63 -27.05
C PRO A 407 -8.52 13.20 -28.35
N MET A 408 -8.02 12.12 -28.96
CA MET A 408 -8.54 11.58 -30.21
C MET A 408 -9.75 10.68 -30.02
N ASN A 409 -10.00 10.20 -28.80
CA ASN A 409 -11.18 9.42 -28.47
C ASN A 409 -12.45 10.29 -28.57
N SER A 410 -13.49 9.80 -29.22
CA SER A 410 -14.78 10.50 -29.36
C SER A 410 -15.48 10.76 -28.02
N SER A 411 -15.24 9.91 -27.02
CA SER A 411 -15.83 10.03 -25.69
C SER A 411 -15.12 11.06 -24.80
N PHE A 412 -13.98 11.59 -25.25
CA PHE A 412 -13.18 12.51 -24.44
C PHE A 412 -13.88 13.86 -24.21
N ASN A 413 -14.13 14.18 -22.95
CA ASN A 413 -14.77 15.44 -22.56
C ASN A 413 -13.76 16.50 -22.11
N SER A 414 -13.48 17.45 -23.00
CA SER A 414 -12.56 18.58 -22.78
C SER A 414 -12.96 19.53 -21.64
N LYS A 415 -14.22 19.53 -21.24
CA LYS A 415 -14.75 20.40 -20.18
C LYS A 415 -14.54 19.80 -18.79
N ASP A 416 -14.27 18.50 -18.70
CA ASP A 416 -14.01 17.82 -17.44
C ASP A 416 -12.67 18.28 -16.84
N ALA A 417 -12.68 18.60 -15.55
CA ALA A 417 -11.48 19.00 -14.82
C ALA A 417 -10.46 17.85 -14.71
N GLN A 418 -10.91 16.60 -14.58
CA GLN A 418 -10.02 15.42 -14.52
C GLN A 418 -9.38 15.16 -15.88
N ALA A 419 -10.15 15.24 -16.97
CA ALA A 419 -9.62 15.14 -18.33
C ALA A 419 -8.51 16.18 -18.57
N LYS A 420 -8.71 17.44 -18.14
CA LYS A 420 -7.66 18.47 -18.21
C LYS A 420 -6.42 18.12 -17.40
N GLN A 421 -6.55 17.50 -16.23
CA GLN A 421 -5.39 17.04 -15.46
C GLN A 421 -4.60 15.98 -16.22
N VAL A 422 -5.28 15.01 -16.84
CA VAL A 422 -4.62 13.98 -17.66
C VAL A 422 -3.85 14.60 -18.83
N LEU A 423 -4.44 15.58 -19.53
CA LEU A 423 -3.72 16.34 -20.58
C LEU A 423 -2.47 17.05 -20.04
N GLY A 424 -2.54 17.55 -18.81
CA GLY A 424 -1.38 18.16 -18.14
C GLY A 424 -0.25 17.15 -17.89
N GLU A 425 -0.57 15.92 -17.50
CA GLU A 425 0.44 14.86 -17.32
C GLU A 425 0.97 14.32 -18.66
N ALA A 426 0.12 14.19 -19.68
CA ALA A 426 0.54 13.87 -21.04
C ALA A 426 1.54 14.91 -21.59
N ALA A 427 1.25 16.21 -21.39
CA ALA A 427 2.15 17.29 -21.78
C ALA A 427 3.48 17.25 -21.00
N ALA A 428 3.42 16.90 -19.71
CA ALA A 428 4.62 16.75 -18.89
C ALA A 428 5.51 15.62 -19.42
N MET A 429 4.91 14.48 -19.78
CA MET A 429 5.63 13.36 -20.36
C MET A 429 6.33 13.76 -21.66
N GLN A 430 5.69 14.54 -22.54
CA GLN A 430 6.33 15.04 -23.77
C GLN A 430 7.52 15.96 -23.47
N LYS A 431 7.44 16.79 -22.42
CA LYS A 431 8.58 17.60 -21.98
C LYS A 431 9.72 16.74 -21.45
N VAL A 432 9.43 15.63 -20.76
CA VAL A 432 10.46 14.65 -20.35
C VAL A 432 11.08 13.98 -21.57
N ILE A 433 10.29 13.51 -22.54
CA ILE A 433 10.83 12.90 -23.77
C ILE A 433 11.74 13.91 -24.48
N TYR A 434 11.30 15.17 -24.59
CA TYR A 434 12.10 16.24 -25.17
C TYR A 434 13.39 16.53 -24.37
N SER A 435 13.36 16.56 -23.04
CA SER A 435 14.57 16.82 -22.25
C SER A 435 15.65 15.74 -22.45
N LYS A 436 15.22 14.49 -22.63
CA LYS A 436 16.09 13.33 -22.81
C LYS A 436 16.60 13.13 -24.24
N THR A 437 15.82 13.52 -25.26
CA THR A 437 16.11 13.21 -26.68
C THR A 437 16.34 14.44 -27.56
N GLY A 438 15.96 15.61 -27.09
CA GLY A 438 16.27 16.90 -27.71
C GLY A 438 15.79 17.01 -29.16
N PRO A 439 16.67 17.41 -30.11
CA PRO A 439 16.29 17.66 -31.50
C PRO A 439 15.70 16.46 -32.23
N GLU A 440 16.07 15.23 -31.84
CA GLU A 440 15.58 14.00 -32.48
C GLU A 440 14.05 13.88 -32.35
N TYR A 441 13.52 14.18 -31.16
CA TYR A 441 12.09 14.16 -30.92
C TYR A 441 11.35 15.27 -31.66
N LEU A 442 11.92 16.48 -31.72
CA LEU A 442 11.32 17.57 -32.50
C LEU A 442 11.25 17.21 -33.99
N GLN A 443 12.30 16.58 -34.53
CA GLN A 443 12.31 16.12 -35.91
C GLN A 443 11.25 15.04 -36.15
N TRP A 444 11.13 14.05 -35.24
CA TRP A 444 10.11 13.01 -35.33
C TRP A 444 8.68 13.57 -35.30
N LEU A 445 8.41 14.53 -34.42
CA LEU A 445 7.12 15.23 -34.36
C LEU A 445 6.82 15.96 -35.69
N ARG A 446 7.81 16.63 -36.28
CA ARG A 446 7.66 17.36 -37.55
C ARG A 446 7.45 16.45 -38.75
N THR A 447 8.11 15.31 -38.83
CA THR A 447 8.12 14.48 -40.06
C THR A 447 7.17 13.29 -40.03
N SER A 448 6.86 12.78 -38.84
CA SER A 448 6.21 11.47 -38.69
C SER A 448 4.90 11.58 -37.92
N GLU A 449 4.95 12.00 -36.66
CA GLU A 449 3.84 11.86 -35.72
C GLU A 449 2.70 12.85 -35.99
N LEU A 450 2.98 14.15 -36.00
CA LEU A 450 1.97 15.19 -36.20
C LEU A 450 1.42 15.22 -37.64
N PRO A 451 2.24 15.07 -38.70
CA PRO A 451 1.71 14.88 -40.05
C PRO A 451 0.84 13.62 -40.20
N GLY A 452 1.20 12.54 -39.49
CA GLY A 452 0.42 11.30 -39.47
C GLY A 452 -1.00 11.48 -38.92
N MET A 453 -1.18 12.42 -37.99
CA MET A 453 -2.49 12.83 -37.47
C MET A 453 -3.26 13.76 -38.43
N GLY A 454 -2.60 14.30 -39.45
CA GLY A 454 -3.17 15.25 -40.41
C GLY A 454 -3.14 16.70 -39.94
N MET A 455 -2.21 17.07 -39.05
CA MET A 455 -1.97 18.48 -38.72
C MET A 455 -1.39 19.24 -39.92
N GLY A 456 -1.79 20.51 -40.09
CA GLY A 456 -1.17 21.42 -41.04
C GLY A 456 0.20 21.93 -40.56
N GLU A 457 1.05 22.34 -41.49
CA GLU A 457 2.43 22.78 -41.21
C GLU A 457 2.51 23.93 -40.18
N ASP A 458 1.59 24.89 -40.23
CA ASP A 458 1.55 26.01 -39.28
C ASP A 458 1.35 25.54 -37.83
N LEU A 459 0.43 24.60 -37.60
CA LEU A 459 0.15 24.03 -36.28
C LEU A 459 1.30 23.16 -35.78
N ILE A 460 1.95 22.42 -36.69
CA ILE A 460 3.13 21.62 -36.37
C ILE A 460 4.26 22.54 -35.90
N ASN A 461 4.50 23.64 -36.61
CA ASN A 461 5.54 24.61 -36.26
C ASN A 461 5.22 25.33 -34.93
N GLU A 462 3.98 25.76 -34.72
CA GLU A 462 3.52 26.36 -33.45
C GLU A 462 3.73 25.38 -32.28
N TYR A 463 3.34 24.12 -32.45
CA TYR A 463 3.45 23.09 -31.43
C TYR A 463 4.90 22.80 -31.05
N VAL A 464 5.74 22.54 -32.04
CA VAL A 464 7.15 22.21 -31.84
C VAL A 464 7.92 23.40 -31.24
N SER A 465 7.62 24.62 -31.69
CA SER A 465 8.18 25.85 -31.09
C SER A 465 7.75 26.00 -29.62
N SER A 466 6.50 25.69 -29.31
CA SER A 466 5.97 25.77 -27.94
C SER A 466 6.61 24.71 -27.04
N LEU A 467 6.80 23.49 -27.53
CA LEU A 467 7.49 22.42 -26.80
C LEU A 467 8.94 22.79 -26.48
N GLU A 468 9.63 23.44 -27.39
CA GLU A 468 11.02 23.89 -27.24
C GLU A 468 11.14 25.08 -26.27
N GLN A 469 10.32 26.12 -26.43
CA GLN A 469 10.51 27.41 -25.75
C GLN A 469 9.81 27.53 -24.39
N LEU A 470 8.66 26.88 -24.20
CA LEU A 470 7.89 27.01 -22.97
C LEU A 470 8.50 26.18 -21.85
N ASP A 471 8.37 26.63 -20.60
CA ASP A 471 8.66 25.78 -19.44
C ASP A 471 7.56 24.70 -19.29
N VAL A 472 7.76 23.73 -18.39
CA VAL A 472 6.81 22.62 -18.20
C VAL A 472 5.42 23.13 -17.81
N LYS A 473 5.33 24.21 -17.01
CA LYS A 473 4.06 24.74 -16.53
C LYS A 473 3.28 25.45 -17.64
N ALA A 474 3.95 26.30 -18.40
CA ALA A 474 3.37 26.99 -19.54
C ALA A 474 3.02 26.00 -20.67
N PHE A 475 3.86 24.99 -20.91
CA PHE A 475 3.57 23.95 -21.90
C PHE A 475 2.34 23.13 -21.52
N ARG A 476 2.15 22.79 -20.24
CA ARG A 476 0.92 22.13 -19.75
C ARG A 476 -0.32 22.96 -20.07
N GLN A 477 -0.28 24.26 -19.81
CA GLN A 477 -1.39 25.16 -20.10
C GLN A 477 -1.65 25.28 -21.61
N PHE A 478 -0.57 25.39 -22.41
CA PHE A 478 -0.67 25.38 -23.86
C PHE A 478 -1.34 24.10 -24.37
N PHE A 479 -0.84 22.93 -23.95
CA PHE A 479 -1.36 21.64 -24.38
C PHE A 479 -2.82 21.43 -23.98
N GLN A 480 -3.24 21.85 -22.78
CA GLN A 480 -4.63 21.77 -22.33
C GLN A 480 -5.62 22.59 -23.16
N VAL A 481 -5.13 23.58 -23.92
CA VAL A 481 -5.97 24.46 -24.76
C VAL A 481 -5.82 24.15 -26.25
N ARG A 482 -4.60 23.80 -26.70
CA ARG A 482 -4.21 23.67 -28.11
C ARG A 482 -3.79 22.25 -28.46
N TYR A 483 -4.55 21.26 -28.01
CA TYR A 483 -4.35 19.88 -28.42
C TYR A 483 -5.18 19.53 -29.67
N PRO A 484 -4.68 18.64 -30.54
CA PRO A 484 -5.47 18.04 -31.59
C PRO A 484 -6.56 17.16 -30.99
N SER A 485 -7.80 17.45 -31.33
CA SER A 485 -8.95 16.63 -30.97
C SER A 485 -9.69 16.21 -32.23
N SER A 486 -10.42 15.11 -32.14
CA SER A 486 -11.35 14.68 -33.20
C SER A 486 -12.37 15.76 -33.57
N GLN A 487 -12.63 16.71 -32.67
CA GLN A 487 -13.55 17.85 -32.85
C GLN A 487 -12.89 19.08 -33.51
N ASN A 488 -11.57 19.24 -33.40
CA ASN A 488 -10.83 20.41 -33.89
C ASN A 488 -10.04 20.16 -35.18
N LEU A 489 -9.87 18.90 -35.60
CA LEU A 489 -9.30 18.57 -36.91
C LEU A 489 -10.34 18.92 -38.00
N PRO A 490 -9.96 19.61 -39.09
CA PRO A 490 -10.89 19.92 -40.17
C PRO A 490 -11.58 18.63 -40.64
N GLN A 491 -12.91 18.63 -40.75
CA GLN A 491 -13.69 17.51 -41.31
C GLN A 491 -13.39 17.30 -42.81
N LEU A 492 -12.17 16.93 -43.14
CA LEU A 492 -11.84 16.24 -44.38
C LEU A 492 -11.94 14.77 -44.05
N ARG A 493 -12.92 14.08 -44.66
CA ARG A 493 -13.13 12.62 -44.59
C ARG A 493 -11.82 11.91 -44.23
N LEU A 494 -11.70 11.42 -42.99
CA LEU A 494 -10.46 10.81 -42.51
C LEU A 494 -9.97 9.80 -43.53
N ASN A 495 -8.79 10.02 -44.10
CA ASN A 495 -8.24 9.10 -45.08
C ASN A 495 -7.86 7.78 -44.35
N LYS A 496 -7.79 6.66 -45.09
CA LYS A 496 -7.50 5.32 -44.52
C LYS A 496 -6.26 5.27 -43.60
N LYS A 497 -5.24 6.10 -43.84
CA LYS A 497 -4.06 6.24 -42.96
C LYS A 497 -4.39 6.89 -41.62
N GLN A 498 -5.25 7.91 -41.60
CA GLN A 498 -5.69 8.56 -40.37
C GLN A 498 -6.61 7.62 -39.56
N GLN A 499 -7.50 6.90 -40.24
CA GLN A 499 -8.31 5.86 -39.61
C GLN A 499 -7.44 4.74 -39.03
N ALA A 500 -6.43 4.27 -39.77
CA ALA A 500 -5.50 3.25 -39.27
C ALA A 500 -4.62 3.74 -38.10
N PHE A 501 -4.25 5.03 -38.09
CA PHE A 501 -3.48 5.61 -36.98
C PHE A 501 -4.34 5.79 -35.72
N ILE A 502 -5.55 6.34 -35.85
CA ILE A 502 -6.50 6.43 -34.73
C ILE A 502 -6.87 5.05 -34.23
N GLN A 503 -7.09 4.09 -35.13
CA GLN A 503 -7.38 2.71 -34.76
C GLN A 503 -6.23 2.10 -33.94
N ARG A 504 -4.96 2.34 -34.31
CA ARG A 504 -3.76 1.95 -33.54
C ARG A 504 -3.62 2.67 -32.19
N LEU A 505 -4.20 3.86 -32.04
CA LEU A 505 -4.23 4.57 -30.76
C LEU A 505 -5.36 4.09 -29.85
N SER A 506 -6.48 3.63 -30.43
CA SER A 506 -7.66 3.15 -29.71
C SER A 506 -7.67 1.65 -29.40
N THR A 507 -6.91 0.84 -30.14
CA THR A 507 -6.55 -0.55 -29.78
C THR A 507 -5.27 -0.53 -28.95
#